data_AF-A0A392R8V8-F1
#
_entry.id   AF-A0A392R8V8-F1
#
_cell.length_a   1.000
_cell.length_b   1.000
_cell.length_c   1.000
_cell.angle_alpha   90.00
_cell.angle_beta   90.00
_cell.angle_gamma   90.00
#
_symmetry.space_group_name_H-M   'P 1'
#
loop_
_entity.id
_entity.type
_entity.pdbx_description
1 polymer ?
#
loop_
_entity_poly.entity_id
_entity_poly.type
_entity_poly.pdbx_seq_one_letter_code
_entity_poly.pdbx_strand_id
1 'polypeptide(L)' 'TPMTMVANLIDGYLSEVASDANLNLSKFQALAAAIPDYARPLDDGIYHAIDVYLKVRAFIS' A
#
# COMPACT_ATOMS: atom_id res chain seq x y z
N THR A 1 14.90 10.71 -2.64
CA THR A 1 15.29 10.80 -4.07
C THR A 1 14.02 10.88 -4.92
N PRO A 2 14.06 11.12 -6.25
CA PRO A 2 12.86 11.05 -7.08
C PRO A 2 12.10 9.74 -6.90
N MET A 3 12.82 8.63 -6.71
CA MET A 3 12.19 7.33 -6.49
C MET A 3 11.52 7.21 -5.11
N THR A 4 12.06 7.84 -4.07
CA THR A 4 11.36 7.99 -2.77
C THR A 4 10.06 8.78 -2.90
N MET A 5 10.01 9.80 -3.75
CA MET A 5 8.77 10.56 -3.96
C MET A 5 7.70 9.68 -4.63
N VAL A 6 8.10 8.85 -5.59
CA VAL A 6 7.21 7.86 -6.22
C VAL A 6 6.73 6.84 -5.19
N ALA A 7 7.61 6.32 -4.35
CA ALA A 7 7.24 5.39 -3.27
C ALA A 7 6.20 6.01 -2.32
N ASN A 8 6.44 7.23 -1.84
CA ASN A 8 5.50 7.94 -0.96
C ASN A 8 4.14 8.18 -1.61
N LEU A 9 4.12 8.50 -2.92
CA LEU A 9 2.87 8.69 -3.67
C LEU A 9 2.08 7.38 -3.76
N ILE A 10 2.76 6.27 -4.06
CA ILE A 10 2.12 4.95 -4.16
C ILE A 10 1.64 4.46 -2.80
N ASP A 11 2.43 4.62 -1.74
CA ASP A 11 2.05 4.21 -0.39
C ASP A 11 0.87 5.06 0.14
N GLY A 12 0.82 6.35 -0.18
CA GLY A 12 -0.32 7.23 0.10
C GLY A 12 -1.58 6.79 -0.65
N TYR A 13 -1.47 6.53 -1.95
CA TYR A 13 -2.59 6.00 -2.73
C TYR A 13 -3.10 4.67 -2.16
N LEU A 14 -2.20 3.72 -1.88
CA LEU A 14 -2.55 2.44 -1.28
C LEU A 14 -3.25 2.60 0.07
N SER A 15 -2.83 3.56 0.90
CA SER A 15 -3.48 3.85 2.19
C SER A 15 -4.92 4.33 2.01
N GLU A 16 -5.18 5.18 1.03
CA GLU A 16 -6.54 5.67 0.73
C GLU A 16 -7.44 4.53 0.20
N VAL A 17 -6.93 3.76 -0.78
CA VAL A 17 -7.74 2.71 -1.43
C VAL A 17 -7.82 1.41 -0.62
N ALA A 18 -6.96 1.20 0.39
CA ALA A 18 -6.97 0.01 1.24
C ALA A 18 -8.31 -0.22 1.95
N SER A 19 -9.07 0.85 2.18
CA SER A 19 -10.40 0.82 2.80
C SER A 19 -11.53 0.36 1.85
N ASP A 20 -11.27 0.28 0.54
CA ASP A 20 -12.26 -0.17 -0.44
C ASP A 20 -12.39 -1.70 -0.44
N ALA A 21 -13.55 -2.20 -0.05
CA ALA A 21 -13.87 -3.63 -0.03
C ALA A 21 -13.69 -4.31 -1.41
N ASN A 22 -13.83 -3.55 -2.51
CA ASN A 22 -13.72 -4.04 -3.88
C ASN A 22 -12.25 -4.15 -4.38
N LEU A 23 -11.28 -3.58 -3.65
CA LEU A 23 -9.89 -3.58 -4.05
C LEU A 23 -9.27 -4.98 -3.92
N ASN A 24 -9.11 -5.73 -5.02
CA ASN A 24 -8.55 -7.08 -4.92
C ASN A 24 -7.08 -7.11 -4.40
N LEU A 25 -6.68 -8.24 -3.81
CA LEU A 25 -5.34 -8.43 -3.26
C LEU A 25 -4.24 -8.31 -4.31
N SER A 26 -4.48 -8.89 -5.49
CA SER A 26 -3.49 -8.94 -6.56
C SER A 26 -3.10 -7.55 -7.08
N LYS A 27 -4.04 -6.60 -7.14
CA LYS A 27 -3.83 -5.20 -7.54
C LYS A 27 -3.07 -4.44 -6.46
N PHE A 28 -3.46 -4.63 -5.20
CA PHE A 28 -2.75 -4.05 -4.07
C PHE A 28 -1.27 -4.48 -4.06
N GLN A 29 -1.03 -5.80 -4.17
CA GLN A 29 0.32 -6.36 -4.21
C GLN A 29 1.12 -5.90 -5.43
N ALA A 30 0.51 -5.85 -6.62
CA ALA A 30 1.18 -5.41 -7.83
C ALA A 30 1.71 -3.97 -7.72
N LEU A 31 0.94 -3.07 -7.12
CA LEU A 31 1.36 -1.69 -6.88
C LEU A 31 2.45 -1.60 -5.80
N ALA A 32 2.29 -2.34 -4.69
CA ALA A 32 3.27 -2.36 -3.61
C ALA A 32 4.65 -2.87 -4.07
N ALA A 33 4.66 -3.93 -4.90
CA ALA A 33 5.86 -4.59 -5.43
C ALA A 33 6.48 -3.88 -6.64
N ALA A 34 5.78 -2.92 -7.26
CA ALA A 34 6.33 -2.11 -8.35
C ALA A 34 7.42 -1.13 -7.86
N ILE A 35 7.48 -0.87 -6.55
CA ILE A 35 8.42 0.03 -5.91
C ILE A 35 9.63 -0.76 -5.40
N PRO A 36 10.86 -0.42 -5.81
CA PRO A 36 12.06 -1.06 -5.29
C PRO A 36 12.24 -0.82 -3.78
N ASP A 37 12.79 -1.79 -3.06
CA ASP A 37 12.98 -1.72 -1.60
C ASP A 37 13.77 -0.48 -1.16
N TYR A 38 14.84 -0.14 -1.88
CA TYR A 38 15.69 1.03 -1.57
C TYR A 38 14.94 2.37 -1.68
N ALA A 39 13.79 2.39 -2.36
CA ALA A 39 12.99 3.60 -2.54
C ALA A 39 12.15 3.95 -1.32
N ARG A 40 12.05 3.04 -0.33
CA ARG A 40 11.40 3.25 0.97
C ARG A 40 12.45 3.33 2.08
N PRO A 41 12.93 4.54 2.44
CA PRO A 41 13.82 4.70 3.59
C PRO A 41 13.09 4.47 4.92
N LEU A 42 11.78 4.72 4.94
CA LEU A 42 10.84 4.35 5.99
C LEU A 42 9.66 3.62 5.34
N ASP A 43 9.25 2.50 5.93
CA ASP A 43 8.17 1.65 5.45
C ASP A 43 6.81 1.95 6.10
N ASP A 44 6.71 3.02 6.91
CA ASP A 44 5.51 3.33 7.70
C ASP A 44 4.24 3.44 6.84
N GLY A 45 4.35 4.04 5.65
CA GLY A 45 3.23 4.22 4.73
C GLY A 45 2.69 2.90 4.17
N ILE A 46 3.58 2.01 3.72
CA ILE A 46 3.16 0.72 3.16
C ILE A 46 2.62 -0.21 4.26
N TYR A 47 3.22 -0.22 5.46
CA TYR A 47 2.70 -1.00 6.58
C TYR A 47 1.32 -0.51 7.03
N HIS A 48 1.09 0.80 7.04
CA HIS A 48 -0.22 1.36 7.34
C HIS A 48 -1.27 0.90 6.30
N ALA A 49 -0.96 0.98 5.01
CA ALA A 49 -1.86 0.52 3.95
C ALA A 49 -2.19 -0.97 4.10
N ILE A 50 -1.21 -1.81 4.43
CA ILE A 50 -1.41 -3.25 4.67
C ILE A 50 -2.32 -3.50 5.86
N ASP A 51 -2.10 -2.81 6.99
CA ASP A 51 -2.92 -2.96 8.20
C ASP A 51 -4.39 -2.61 7.93
N VAL A 52 -4.65 -1.50 7.24
CA VAL A 52 -6.00 -1.08 6.84
C VAL A 52 -6.64 -2.12 5.93
N TYR A 53 -5.91 -2.58 4.90
CA TYR A 53 -6.39 -3.57 3.95
C TYR A 53 -6.78 -4.88 4.63
N LEU A 54 -5.93 -5.39 5.52
CA LEU A 54 -6.18 -6.62 6.27
C LEU A 54 -7.38 -6.47 7.22
N LYS A 55 -7.51 -5.32 7.89
CA LYS A 55 -8.68 -5.04 8.76
C LYS A 55 -9.97 -5.09 7.96
N VAL A 56 -10.06 -4.37 6.84
CA VAL A 56 -11.27 -4.36 6.00
C VAL A 56 -11.66 -5.79 5.60
N ARG A 57 -10.70 -6.63 5.21
CA ARG A 57 -10.98 -8.02 4.81
C ARG A 57 -11.30 -8.95 5.98
N ALA A 58 -10.71 -8.72 7.16
CA ALA A 58 -11.03 -9.47 8.37
C ALA A 58 -12.42 -9.14 8.91
N PHE A 59 -12.87 -7.88 8.80
CA PHE A 59 -14.19 -7.45 9.24
C PHE A 59 -15.33 -7.86 8.28
N ILE A 60 -15.02 -8.20 7.04
CA ILE A 60 -16.00 -8.63 6.02
C ILE A 60 -16.09 -10.18 5.93
N SER A 61 -15.31 -10.91 6.73
CA SER A 61 -15.35 -12.38 6.82
C SER A 61 -16.44 -12.91 7.74
#